data_AF-A0A3M0ZRI9-F1
#
_entry.id   AF-A0A3M0ZRI9-F1
#
_cell.length_a   1.000
_cell.length_b   1.000
_cell.length_c   1.000
_cell.angle_alpha   90.00
_cell.angle_beta   90.00
_cell.angle_gamma   90.00
#
_symmetry.space_group_name_H-M   'P 1'
#
loop_
_entity.id
_entity.type
_entity.pdbx_description
1 polymer ?
#
loop_
_entity_poly.entity_id
_entity_poly.type
_entity_poly.pdbx_seq_one_letter_code
_entity_poly.pdbx_strand_id
1 'polypeptide(L)'
;MFPGLESFDRSDLNLDRGFSMQLGNEAGREYVARLEEAADFLTQRISRFPNILIILGSGLGGLADDVERADTIPYDSIPHMPRSTTEGHAGELIVGSIGERDVALFNGRVHCHDGLHPRDVAFGVRLMALMGVTDVIVTNAAGSLNPDMNVGDHVVLTNHISLFFF
;
A
#
# COMPACT_ATOMS: atom_id res chain seq x y z
N MET A 1 -19.05 16.88 15.57
CA MET A 1 -19.09 15.57 16.24
C MET A 1 -19.30 14.55 15.13
N PHE A 2 -18.23 13.90 14.67
CA PHE A 2 -18.30 12.93 13.58
C PHE A 2 -18.77 11.59 14.13
N PRO A 3 -19.87 11.01 13.63
CA PRO A 3 -20.27 9.66 13.98
C PRO A 3 -19.38 8.66 13.23
N GLY A 4 -18.74 7.72 13.93
CA GLY A 4 -17.94 6.64 13.32
C GLY A 4 -16.56 6.35 13.95
N LEU A 5 -16.14 7.12 14.96
CA LEU A 5 -14.88 6.90 15.69
C LEU A 5 -15.07 6.03 16.95
N GLU A 6 -16.02 5.09 16.94
CA GLU A 6 -16.09 4.07 17.98
C GLU A 6 -15.06 2.99 17.64
N SER A 7 -13.90 3.11 18.30
CA SER A 7 -12.83 2.11 18.45
C SER A 7 -12.72 1.05 17.35
N PHE A 8 -11.76 1.21 16.46
CA PHE A 8 -11.23 0.09 15.68
C PHE A 8 -10.89 -1.06 16.62
N ASP A 9 -11.69 -2.12 16.57
CA ASP A 9 -11.47 -3.33 17.34
C ASP A 9 -10.52 -4.24 16.55
N ARG A 10 -9.68 -5.00 17.24
CA ARG A 10 -8.87 -6.05 16.60
C ARG A 10 -9.75 -7.06 15.86
N SER A 11 -11.03 -7.18 16.21
CA SER A 11 -12.00 -8.01 15.49
C SER A 11 -12.37 -7.46 14.09
N ASP A 12 -12.09 -6.19 13.80
CA ASP A 12 -12.25 -5.57 12.48
C ASP A 12 -11.08 -5.90 11.53
N LEU A 13 -9.96 -6.41 12.06
CA LEU A 13 -8.86 -6.93 11.26
C LEU A 13 -9.30 -8.23 10.57
N ASN A 14 -9.21 -8.28 9.24
CA ASN A 14 -9.63 -9.43 8.44
C ASN A 14 -8.59 -10.57 8.50
N LEU A 15 -8.43 -11.18 9.68
CA LEU A 15 -7.49 -12.27 9.95
C LEU A 15 -8.00 -13.63 9.44
N ASP A 16 -9.30 -13.76 9.14
CA ASP A 16 -9.97 -15.06 9.02
C ASP A 16 -9.93 -15.71 7.63
N ARG A 17 -9.51 -15.02 6.55
CA ARG A 17 -9.66 -15.56 5.18
C ARG A 17 -8.40 -15.67 4.31
N GLY A 18 -7.23 -15.34 4.83
CA GLY A 18 -5.96 -15.50 4.10
C GLY A 18 -4.70 -15.64 4.95
N PHE A 19 -4.73 -15.12 6.18
CA PHE A 19 -3.59 -15.20 7.10
C PHE A 19 -3.36 -16.60 7.67
N SER A 20 -4.42 -17.39 7.85
CA SER A 20 -4.33 -18.78 8.35
C SER A 20 -3.35 -19.66 7.54
N MET A 21 -3.25 -19.44 6.22
CA MET A 21 -2.35 -20.20 5.35
C MET A 21 -0.86 -19.80 5.52
N GLN A 22 -0.58 -18.59 6.00
CA GLN A 22 0.77 -18.12 6.32
C GLN A 22 1.24 -18.53 7.72
N LEU A 23 0.34 -18.91 8.63
CA LEU A 23 0.69 -19.33 10.00
C LEU A 23 1.35 -20.72 10.08
N GLY A 24 1.44 -21.44 8.96
CA GLY A 24 1.90 -22.83 8.89
C GLY A 24 3.36 -23.06 9.32
N ASN A 25 4.20 -22.01 9.37
CA ASN A 25 5.57 -22.09 9.88
C ASN A 25 5.97 -20.83 10.68
N GLU A 26 7.11 -20.91 11.37
CA GLU A 26 7.60 -19.85 12.26
C GLU A 26 7.85 -18.53 11.54
N ALA A 27 8.52 -18.57 10.38
CA ALA A 27 8.77 -17.38 9.57
C ALA A 27 7.49 -16.69 9.08
N GLY A 28 6.42 -17.46 8.87
CA GLY A 28 5.11 -16.93 8.54
C GLY A 28 4.45 -16.23 9.73
N ARG A 29 4.50 -16.83 10.93
CA ARG A 29 4.00 -16.19 12.17
C ARG A 29 4.75 -14.91 12.49
N GLU A 30 6.08 -14.91 12.35
CA GLU A 30 6.90 -13.72 12.53
C GLU A 30 6.50 -12.62 11.53
N TYR A 31 6.27 -12.96 10.27
CA TYR A 31 5.84 -12.00 9.26
C TYR A 31 4.48 -11.36 9.60
N VAL A 32 3.53 -12.15 10.11
CA VAL A 32 2.23 -11.64 10.57
C VAL A 32 2.39 -10.71 11.78
N ALA A 33 3.22 -11.09 12.76
CA ALA A 33 3.48 -10.23 13.91
C ALA A 33 4.06 -8.86 13.51
N ARG A 34 4.93 -8.81 12.49
CA ARG A 34 5.44 -7.54 11.93
C ARG A 34 4.31 -6.69 11.33
N LEU A 35 3.35 -7.31 10.64
CA LEU A 35 2.20 -6.60 10.07
C LEU A 35 1.28 -6.07 11.18
N GLU A 36 1.04 -6.86 12.22
CA GLU A 36 0.23 -6.45 13.38
C GLU A 36 0.87 -5.27 14.13
N GLU A 37 2.19 -5.29 14.35
CA GLU A 37 2.90 -4.17 14.96
C GLU A 37 2.80 -2.89 14.12
N ALA A 38 2.96 -3.00 12.81
CA ALA A 38 2.79 -1.86 11.89
C ALA A 38 1.34 -1.36 11.84
N ALA A 39 0.36 -2.26 11.90
CA ALA A 39 -1.07 -1.91 11.92
C ALA A 39 -1.43 -1.17 13.21
N ASP A 40 -1.00 -1.69 14.37
CA ASP A 40 -1.20 -1.04 15.67
C ASP A 40 -0.58 0.37 15.69
N PHE A 41 0.60 0.53 15.09
CA PHE A 41 1.26 1.84 14.94
C PHE A 41 0.43 2.82 14.10
N LEU A 42 -0.14 2.38 12.98
CA LEU A 42 -0.92 3.21 12.07
C LEU A 42 -2.30 3.57 12.62
N THR A 43 -3.00 2.62 13.24
CA THR A 43 -4.32 2.82 13.87
C THR A 43 -4.33 3.97 14.88
N GLN A 44 -3.19 4.22 15.54
CA GLN A 44 -3.04 5.33 16.49
C GLN A 44 -2.75 6.69 15.84
N ARG A 45 -2.49 6.72 14.53
CA ARG A 45 -1.99 7.90 13.78
C ARG A 45 -2.86 8.31 12.60
N ILE A 46 -3.84 7.49 12.24
CA ILE A 46 -4.79 7.80 11.18
C ILE A 46 -6.15 8.14 11.78
N SER A 47 -6.82 9.10 11.17
CA SER A 47 -8.13 9.62 11.56
C SER A 47 -9.30 8.85 10.91
N ARG A 48 -9.00 7.95 9.98
CA ARG A 48 -9.97 7.19 9.18
C ARG A 48 -9.39 5.86 8.71
N PHE A 49 -10.26 4.91 8.41
CA PHE A 49 -9.88 3.60 7.87
C PHE A 49 -10.23 3.54 6.38
N PRO A 50 -9.23 3.44 5.49
CA PRO A 50 -9.46 3.46 4.06
C PRO A 50 -9.98 2.10 3.57
N ASN A 51 -10.84 2.12 2.55
CA ASN A 51 -11.28 0.90 1.86
C ASN A 51 -10.47 0.64 0.57
N ILE A 52 -9.83 1.68 0.05
CA ILE A 52 -9.09 1.67 -1.22
C ILE A 52 -7.62 2.02 -0.93
N LEU A 53 -6.70 1.19 -1.43
CA LEU A 53 -5.28 1.52 -1.51
C LEU A 53 -4.94 1.95 -2.93
N ILE A 54 -4.22 3.06 -3.07
CA ILE A 54 -3.66 3.55 -4.32
C ILE A 54 -2.14 3.55 -4.19
N ILE A 55 -1.44 2.88 -5.13
CA ILE A 55 0.02 2.82 -5.15
C ILE A 55 0.53 3.68 -6.29
N LEU A 56 1.26 4.75 -5.96
CA LEU A 56 1.82 5.67 -6.94
C LEU A 56 3.14 5.16 -7.52
N GLY A 57 3.15 5.01 -8.84
CA GLY A 57 4.35 4.82 -9.63
C GLY A 57 5.07 6.14 -9.93
N SER A 58 6.22 6.03 -10.58
CA SER A 58 7.04 7.18 -10.98
C SER A 58 6.22 8.17 -11.84
N GLY A 59 6.35 9.46 -11.55
CA GLY A 59 5.69 10.54 -12.29
C GLY A 59 4.22 10.80 -11.92
N LEU A 60 3.65 10.07 -10.97
CA LEU A 60 2.25 10.23 -10.53
C LEU A 60 2.10 10.80 -9.11
N GLY A 61 3.19 11.30 -8.53
CA GLY A 61 3.21 11.89 -7.18
C GLY A 61 2.24 13.05 -6.99
N GLY A 62 1.89 13.79 -8.06
CA GLY A 62 0.95 14.91 -7.99
C GLY A 62 -0.45 14.53 -7.50
N LEU A 63 -0.86 13.25 -7.57
CA LEU A 63 -2.13 12.81 -6.99
C LEU A 63 -2.16 12.94 -5.46
N ALA A 64 -1.00 13.00 -4.80
CA ALA A 64 -0.92 13.23 -3.36
C ALA A 64 -1.53 14.57 -2.95
N ASP A 65 -1.40 15.60 -3.81
CA ASP A 65 -1.90 16.94 -3.53
C ASP A 65 -3.44 17.02 -3.55
N ASP A 66 -4.10 16.05 -4.18
CA ASP A 66 -5.56 15.95 -4.28
C ASP A 66 -6.20 15.23 -3.07
N VAL A 67 -5.38 14.67 -2.17
CA VAL A 67 -5.90 13.98 -0.98
C VAL A 67 -6.29 14.99 0.11
N GLU A 68 -7.58 15.06 0.42
CA GLU A 68 -8.10 15.92 1.46
C GLU A 68 -8.04 15.26 2.84
N ARG A 69 -7.99 16.07 3.91
CA ARG A 69 -8.05 15.62 5.32
C ARG A 69 -7.04 14.51 5.62
N ALA A 70 -5.84 14.69 5.09
CA ALA A 70 -4.80 13.70 5.07
C ALA A 70 -4.02 13.61 6.39
N ASP A 71 -3.84 12.40 6.88
CA ASP A 71 -2.75 12.03 7.79
C ASP A 71 -1.58 11.51 6.95
N THR A 72 -0.41 12.15 7.07
CA THR A 72 0.80 11.78 6.32
C THR A 72 1.82 11.13 7.25
N ILE A 73 2.23 9.91 6.93
CA ILE A 73 3.11 9.07 7.74
C ILE A 73 4.32 8.66 6.90
N PRO A 74 5.55 9.13 7.23
CA PRO A 74 6.76 8.69 6.56
C PRO A 74 6.98 7.18 6.72
N TYR A 75 7.41 6.49 5.67
CA TYR A 75 7.69 5.04 5.70
C TYR A 75 8.71 4.67 6.78
N ASP A 76 9.74 5.50 6.96
CA ASP A 76 10.79 5.31 7.99
C ASP A 76 10.25 5.31 9.42
N SER A 77 9.04 5.82 9.65
CA SER A 77 8.38 5.79 10.96
C SER A 77 7.52 4.55 11.16
N ILE A 78 7.10 3.88 10.09
CA ILE A 78 6.23 2.70 10.14
C ILE A 78 7.11 1.47 10.44
N PRO A 79 6.85 0.74 11.54
CA PRO A 79 7.60 -0.48 11.86
C PRO A 79 7.64 -1.45 10.67
N HIS A 80 8.82 -1.99 10.39
CA HIS A 80 9.08 -3.00 9.34
C HIS A 80 8.82 -2.56 7.89
N MET A 81 8.34 -1.34 7.65
CA MET A 81 8.10 -0.83 6.30
C MET A 81 9.44 -0.64 5.57
N PRO A 82 9.60 -1.19 4.35
CA PRO A 82 10.80 -0.97 3.58
C PRO A 82 10.90 0.49 3.12
N ARG A 83 12.12 1.01 3.09
CA ARG A 83 12.40 2.39 2.69
C ARG A 83 12.49 2.52 1.18
N SER A 84 11.92 3.58 0.63
CA SER A 84 12.12 3.92 -0.78
C SER A 84 13.42 4.69 -0.93
N THR A 85 14.29 4.23 -1.83
CA THR A 85 15.57 4.87 -2.17
C THR A 85 15.55 5.51 -3.56
N THR A 86 14.42 5.41 -4.27
CA THR A 86 14.28 5.88 -5.65
C THR A 86 13.94 7.37 -5.69
N GLU A 87 14.64 8.13 -6.52
CA GLU A 87 14.37 9.56 -6.74
C GLU A 87 12.94 9.78 -7.26
N GLY A 88 12.23 10.77 -6.71
CA GLY A 88 10.83 11.07 -7.04
C GLY A 88 9.78 10.23 -6.29
N HIS A 89 10.19 9.32 -5.40
CA HIS A 89 9.29 8.65 -4.46
C HIS A 89 9.38 9.35 -3.10
N ALA A 90 8.30 10.02 -2.66
CA ALA A 90 8.31 10.79 -1.42
C ALA A 90 8.53 9.92 -0.16
N GLY A 91 8.11 8.65 -0.23
CA GLY A 91 8.37 7.68 0.83
C GLY A 91 7.42 7.84 2.01
N GLU A 92 6.14 8.07 1.73
CA GLU A 92 5.12 8.34 2.74
C GLU A 92 3.79 7.66 2.40
N LEU A 93 3.08 7.27 3.45
CA LEU A 93 1.70 6.83 3.41
C LEU A 93 0.82 8.04 3.72
N ILE A 94 -0.11 8.34 2.84
CA ILE A 94 -1.11 9.40 3.03
C ILE A 94 -2.47 8.73 3.19
N VAL A 95 -3.16 8.98 4.29
CA VAL A 95 -4.50 8.46 4.54
C VAL A 95 -5.47 9.64 4.62
N GLY A 96 -6.42 9.70 3.70
CA GLY A 96 -7.34 10.84 3.58
C GLY A 96 -8.55 10.50 2.71
N SER A 97 -9.11 11.50 2.05
CA SER A 97 -10.26 11.33 1.16
C SER A 97 -10.01 11.93 -0.22
N ILE A 98 -10.41 11.22 -1.28
CA ILE A 98 -10.57 11.76 -2.64
C ILE A 98 -12.07 11.73 -2.96
N GLY A 99 -12.68 12.91 -3.04
CA GLY A 99 -14.14 13.02 -3.07
C GLY A 99 -14.77 12.41 -1.82
N GLU A 100 -15.74 11.51 -1.99
CA GLU A 100 -16.44 10.83 -0.89
C GLU A 100 -15.82 9.47 -0.50
N ARG A 101 -14.59 9.17 -0.98
CA ARG A 101 -13.93 7.88 -0.75
C ARG A 101 -12.74 8.05 0.17
N ASP A 102 -12.68 7.26 1.23
CA ASP A 102 -11.51 7.15 2.10
C ASP A 102 -10.44 6.28 1.43
N VAL A 103 -9.24 6.83 1.28
CA VAL A 103 -8.13 6.22 0.53
C VAL A 103 -6.85 6.20 1.38
N ALA A 104 -6.09 5.13 1.23
CA ALA A 104 -4.66 5.10 1.53
C ALA A 104 -3.90 5.29 0.22
N LEU A 105 -2.93 6.18 0.22
CA LEU A 105 -2.08 6.48 -0.91
C LEU A 105 -0.64 6.20 -0.51
N PHE A 106 -0.01 5.22 -1.15
CA PHE A 106 1.44 5.04 -1.07
C PHE A 106 2.09 5.99 -2.06
N ASN A 107 2.58 7.13 -1.55
CA ASN A 107 3.29 8.15 -2.31
C ASN A 107 4.74 7.72 -2.50
N GLY A 108 4.88 6.77 -3.41
CA GLY A 108 6.12 6.10 -3.73
C GLY A 108 6.10 4.62 -3.33
N ARG A 109 7.06 3.86 -3.86
CA ARG A 109 7.11 2.40 -3.73
C ARG A 109 8.56 1.94 -3.66
N VAL A 110 8.72 0.66 -3.33
CA VAL A 110 10.01 -0.02 -3.28
C VAL A 110 10.05 -1.10 -4.36
N HIS A 111 11.24 -1.50 -4.78
CA HIS A 111 11.39 -2.41 -5.90
C HIS A 111 12.32 -3.59 -5.57
N CYS A 112 12.09 -4.72 -6.23
CA CYS A 112 12.98 -5.88 -6.11
C CYS A 112 14.40 -5.59 -6.63
N HIS A 113 14.54 -4.68 -7.61
CA HIS A 113 15.86 -4.29 -8.13
C HIS A 113 16.70 -3.49 -7.12
N ASP A 114 16.08 -3.01 -6.04
CA ASP A 114 16.78 -2.38 -4.91
C ASP A 114 17.37 -3.42 -3.94
N GLY A 115 17.34 -4.71 -4.31
CA GLY A 115 17.82 -5.84 -3.50
C GLY A 115 16.81 -6.38 -2.49
N LEU A 116 15.57 -5.90 -2.53
CA LEU A 116 14.51 -6.32 -1.62
C LEU A 116 13.88 -7.62 -2.06
N HIS A 117 13.61 -8.49 -1.07
CA HIS A 117 12.85 -9.71 -1.31
C HIS A 117 11.38 -9.38 -1.66
N PRO A 118 10.72 -10.09 -2.59
CA PRO A 118 9.34 -9.79 -3.01
C PRO A 118 8.33 -9.74 -1.86
N ARG A 119 8.58 -10.52 -0.81
CA ARG A 119 7.76 -10.53 0.41
C ARG A 119 7.78 -9.17 1.13
N ASP A 120 8.93 -8.50 1.14
CA ASP A 120 9.08 -7.20 1.77
C ASP A 120 8.56 -6.08 0.87
N VAL A 121 8.76 -6.19 -0.45
CA VAL A 121 8.13 -5.27 -1.43
C VAL A 121 6.60 -5.27 -1.31
N ALA A 122 5.99 -6.44 -1.08
CA ALA A 122 4.55 -6.59 -0.88
C ALA A 122 4.07 -6.25 0.55
N PHE A 123 4.95 -5.83 1.46
CA PHE A 123 4.59 -5.61 2.88
C PHE A 123 3.47 -4.58 3.04
N GLY A 124 3.61 -3.41 2.43
CA GLY A 124 2.61 -2.34 2.52
C GLY A 124 1.22 -2.77 2.03
N VAL A 125 1.14 -3.56 0.95
CA VAL A 125 -0.14 -4.07 0.45
C VAL A 125 -0.79 -5.01 1.45
N ARG A 126 -0.02 -5.91 2.07
CA ARG A 126 -0.54 -6.84 3.07
C ARG A 126 -0.92 -6.14 4.37
N LEU A 127 -0.19 -5.09 4.74
CA LEU A 127 -0.52 -4.23 5.87
C LEU A 127 -1.88 -3.56 5.65
N MET A 128 -2.09 -2.96 4.49
CA MET A 128 -3.39 -2.36 4.14
C MET A 128 -4.52 -3.39 4.10
N ALA A 129 -4.27 -4.58 3.54
CA ALA A 129 -5.26 -5.66 3.54
C ALA A 129 -5.61 -6.12 4.97
N LEU A 130 -4.63 -6.22 5.86
CA LEU A 130 -4.84 -6.53 7.28
C LEU A 130 -5.72 -5.45 7.94
N MET A 131 -5.49 -4.17 7.60
CA MET A 131 -6.27 -3.02 8.09
C MET A 131 -7.64 -2.84 7.41
N GLY A 132 -8.10 -3.80 6.59
CA GLY A 132 -9.45 -3.81 6.03
C GLY A 132 -9.60 -3.19 4.63
N VAL A 133 -8.49 -2.83 3.96
CA VAL A 133 -8.55 -2.44 2.54
C VAL A 133 -8.98 -3.63 1.69
N THR A 134 -9.92 -3.37 0.78
CA THR A 134 -10.49 -4.41 -0.12
C THR A 134 -10.18 -4.16 -1.59
N ASP A 135 -9.96 -2.90 -1.97
CA ASP A 135 -9.65 -2.49 -3.34
C ASP A 135 -8.22 -1.96 -3.42
N VAL A 136 -7.49 -2.35 -4.47
CA VAL A 136 -6.14 -1.86 -4.74
C VAL A 136 -6.03 -1.34 -6.17
N ILE A 137 -5.62 -0.08 -6.30
CA ILE A 137 -5.28 0.57 -7.56
C ILE A 137 -3.76 0.66 -7.63
N VAL A 138 -3.17 -0.01 -8.60
CA VAL A 138 -1.72 0.04 -8.85
C VAL A 138 -1.43 0.88 -10.08
N THR A 139 -0.50 1.82 -9.93
CA THR A 139 -0.03 2.64 -11.05
C THR A 139 1.47 2.43 -11.28
N ASN A 140 1.90 2.56 -12.53
CA ASN A 140 3.31 2.48 -12.89
C ASN A 140 3.57 3.24 -14.20
N ALA A 141 4.83 3.58 -14.43
CA ALA A 141 5.31 3.98 -15.74
C ALA A 141 5.87 2.75 -16.46
N ALA A 142 5.53 2.59 -17.75
CA ALA A 142 5.98 1.48 -18.56
C ALA A 142 6.33 1.94 -19.99
N GLY A 143 7.30 1.27 -20.59
CA GLY A 143 7.51 1.33 -22.03
C GLY A 143 6.56 0.36 -22.74
N SER A 144 5.96 0.80 -23.84
CA SER A 144 5.10 -0.06 -24.66
C SER A 144 5.88 -0.77 -25.76
N LEU A 145 5.57 -2.05 -25.97
CA LEU A 145 5.97 -2.81 -27.16
C LEU A 145 4.90 -2.80 -28.26
N ASN A 146 3.71 -2.26 -27.96
CA ASN A 146 2.67 -2.09 -28.96
C ASN A 146 2.98 -0.82 -29.79
N PRO A 147 3.25 -0.94 -31.11
CA PRO A 147 3.63 0.19 -31.95
C PRO A 147 2.52 1.23 -32.11
N ASP A 148 1.27 0.88 -31.79
CA ASP A 148 0.13 1.80 -31.89
C ASP A 148 -0.02 2.70 -30.64
N MET A 149 0.75 2.44 -29.58
CA MET A 149 0.73 3.24 -28.35
C MET A 149 1.71 4.41 -28.42
N ASN A 150 1.27 5.56 -27.91
CA ASN A 150 2.05 6.79 -27.86
C ASN A 150 2.54 7.09 -26.44
N VAL A 151 3.58 7.91 -26.34
CA VAL A 151 4.02 8.47 -25.07
C VAL A 151 2.88 9.32 -24.48
N GLY A 152 2.55 9.04 -23.22
CA GLY A 152 1.45 9.72 -22.50
C GLY A 152 0.13 8.96 -22.52
N ASP A 153 0.02 7.86 -23.27
CA ASP A 153 -1.19 7.03 -23.25
C ASP A 153 -1.38 6.36 -21.88
N HIS A 154 -2.62 6.38 -21.39
CA HIS A 154 -3.02 5.62 -20.22
C HIS A 154 -3.52 4.24 -20.62
N VAL A 155 -3.00 3.20 -19.98
CA VAL A 155 -3.33 1.81 -20.29
C VAL A 155 -3.95 1.15 -19.05
N VAL A 156 -5.17 0.63 -19.22
CA VAL A 156 -5.79 -0.24 -18.22
C VAL A 156 -5.18 -1.62 -18.32
N LEU A 157 -4.53 -2.07 -17.24
CA LEU A 157 -3.97 -3.42 -17.16
C LEU A 157 -5.09 -4.44 -17.00
N THR A 158 -5.27 -5.29 -18.01
CA THR A 158 -6.25 -6.39 -17.97
C THR A 158 -5.61 -7.73 -17.58
N ASN A 159 -4.29 -7.85 -17.76
CA ASN A 159 -3.52 -9.03 -17.40
C ASN A 159 -2.03 -8.68 -17.23
N HIS A 160 -1.23 -9.58 -16.66
CA HIS A 160 0.21 -9.44 -16.54
C HIS A 160 0.93 -10.77 -16.72
N ILE A 161 2.20 -10.71 -17.14
CA ILE A 161 3.13 -11.84 -17.13
C ILE A 161 4.24 -11.52 -16.12
N SER A 162 4.43 -12.40 -15.15
CA SER A 162 5.56 -12.31 -14.23
C SER A 162 6.78 -13.01 -14.85
N LEU A 163 7.83 -12.24 -15.13
CA LEU A 163 9.14 -12.75 -15.58
C LEU A 163 10.21 -12.61 -14.50
N PHE A 164 9.80 -12.51 -13.23
CA PHE A 164 10.75 -12.48 -12.14
C PHE A 164 11.40 -13.86 -11.95
N PHE A 165 12.73 -13.89 -11.89
CA PHE A 165 13.51 -15.06 -11.51
C PHE A 165 14.11 -14.78 -10.13
N PHE A 166 13.70 -15.57 -9.13
CA PHE A 166 14.17 -15.48 -7.75
C PHE A 166 14.87 -16.78 -7.36
#